data_AF-A0A2G9TDJ1-F1
#
_entry.id   AF-A0A2G9TDJ1-F1
#
_cell.length_a   1.000
_cell.length_b   1.000
_cell.length_c   1.000
_cell.angle_alpha   90.00
_cell.angle_beta   90.00
_cell.angle_gamma   90.00
#
_symmetry.space_group_name_H-M   'P 1'
#
loop_
_entity.id
_entity.type
_entity.pdbx_description
1 polymer ?
#
loop_
_entity_poly.entity_id
_entity_poly.type
_entity_poly.pdbx_seq_one_letter_code
_entity_poly.pdbx_strand_id
1 'polypeptide(L)'
;MYGHPLALHHVMFIPTLQAQCADDQMHWLQQALSRQIIGTYAQTELGHGTNLRKLETTATYDAKTQEFVLHSPTRTAMKWWPGNLGKSANHAVVVACLIIDGKNFGPHNFIVPLRDPETHMPLKGITVGDIGPKMATGPIDNGFLSFDHCRIPRNNMLMKHARVTPDGKYARPPHAKIGYSAMVHVRAYMISDQGRFLAQALTTAIRYSAVRRQGEIKPGGGEVKILEYQTQQHRLLPQLARAFAFVFTGQAVRDIYLRVRKDVFKGKLIYIYSLMFEQEKHIFKDKMRHAYSPAIFPSSIEL
;
A
#
# COMPACT_ATOMS: atom_id res chain seq x y z
N MET A 1 0.33 -11.89 -9.83
CA MET A 1 1.24 -10.73 -9.71
C MET A 1 1.58 -10.42 -8.24
N TYR A 2 1.55 -11.44 -7.35
CA TYR A 2 1.84 -11.29 -5.93
C TYR A 2 2.82 -12.39 -5.51
N GLY A 3 3.50 -12.19 -4.39
CA GLY A 3 4.35 -13.24 -3.82
C GLY A 3 5.71 -13.42 -4.49
N HIS A 4 6.19 -12.46 -5.29
CA HIS A 4 7.52 -12.53 -5.91
C HIS A 4 8.38 -11.28 -5.59
N PRO A 5 9.72 -11.38 -5.65
CA PRO A 5 10.66 -10.32 -5.25
C PRO A 5 10.64 -9.03 -6.10
N LEU A 6 9.77 -8.94 -7.10
CA LEU A 6 9.60 -7.77 -7.97
C LEU A 6 8.18 -7.19 -7.89
N ALA A 7 7.34 -7.68 -6.98
CA ALA A 7 5.94 -7.28 -6.91
C ALA A 7 5.79 -5.77 -6.63
N LEU A 8 6.53 -5.22 -5.65
CA LEU A 8 6.44 -3.78 -5.35
C LEU A 8 6.98 -2.87 -6.45
N HIS A 9 7.91 -3.34 -7.27
CA HIS A 9 8.38 -2.58 -8.42
C HIS A 9 7.22 -2.26 -9.38
N HIS A 10 6.37 -3.25 -9.68
CA HIS A 10 5.23 -3.08 -10.57
C HIS A 10 4.01 -2.45 -9.89
N VAL A 11 3.73 -2.81 -8.63
CA VAL A 11 2.49 -2.44 -7.94
C VAL A 11 2.58 -1.05 -7.30
N MET A 12 3.77 -0.60 -6.90
CA MET A 12 3.94 0.66 -6.17
C MET A 12 4.97 1.60 -6.81
N PHE A 13 6.18 1.12 -7.14
CA PHE A 13 7.25 1.98 -7.64
C PHE A 13 6.88 2.64 -8.99
N ILE A 14 6.57 1.84 -10.01
CA ILE A 14 6.17 2.34 -11.34
C ILE A 14 4.94 3.25 -11.27
N PRO A 15 3.81 2.87 -10.63
CA PRO A 15 2.65 3.75 -10.51
C PRO A 15 2.95 5.05 -9.77
N THR A 16 3.85 5.04 -8.79
CA THR A 16 4.27 6.26 -8.10
C THR A 16 5.05 7.18 -9.03
N LEU A 17 6.00 6.66 -9.82
CA LEU A 17 6.72 7.46 -10.81
C LEU A 17 5.76 8.06 -11.85
N GLN A 18 4.84 7.25 -12.41
CA GLN A 18 3.81 7.73 -13.35
C GLN A 18 2.95 8.86 -12.76
N ALA A 19 2.60 8.74 -11.48
CA ALA A 19 1.73 9.70 -10.83
C ALA A 19 2.45 10.95 -10.35
N GLN A 20 3.72 10.87 -9.95
CA GLN A 20 4.39 11.92 -9.17
C GLN A 20 5.64 12.52 -9.84
N CYS A 21 6.21 11.89 -10.88
CA CYS A 21 7.28 12.51 -11.65
C CYS A 21 6.76 13.73 -12.44
N ALA A 22 7.53 14.82 -12.42
CA ALA A 22 7.39 15.90 -13.40
C ALA A 22 7.92 15.46 -14.77
N ASP A 23 7.67 16.26 -15.82
CA ASP A 23 8.00 15.89 -17.20
C ASP A 23 9.50 15.63 -17.40
N ASP A 24 10.36 16.44 -16.77
CA ASP A 24 11.82 16.29 -16.78
C ASP A 24 12.33 15.08 -15.96
N GLN A 25 11.45 14.47 -15.14
CA GLN A 25 11.73 13.31 -14.31
C GLN A 25 11.23 11.99 -14.92
N MET A 26 10.63 12.04 -16.12
CA MET A 26 10.06 10.86 -16.78
C MET A 26 11.09 9.82 -17.20
N HIS A 27 12.38 10.18 -17.27
CA HIS A 27 13.46 9.24 -17.56
C HIS A 27 13.50 8.10 -16.52
N TRP A 28 13.25 8.39 -15.23
CA TRP A 28 13.16 7.36 -14.19
C TRP A 28 12.06 6.33 -14.46
N LEU A 29 10.92 6.77 -14.98
CA LEU A 29 9.83 5.87 -15.36
C LEU A 29 10.25 4.98 -16.53
N GLN A 30 10.94 5.54 -17.53
CA GLN A 30 11.42 4.75 -18.68
C GLN A 30 12.42 3.69 -18.24
N GLN A 31 13.38 4.06 -17.38
CA GLN A 31 14.36 3.13 -16.80
C GLN A 31 13.69 2.04 -15.95
N ALA A 32 12.64 2.38 -15.21
CA ALA A 32 11.88 1.41 -14.43
C ALA A 32 11.12 0.43 -15.34
N LEU A 33 10.46 0.93 -16.40
CA LEU A 33 9.73 0.10 -17.35
C LEU A 33 10.63 -0.86 -18.12
N SER A 34 11.84 -0.41 -18.49
CA SER A 34 12.88 -1.24 -19.14
C SER A 34 13.68 -2.10 -18.16
N ARG A 35 13.41 -2.00 -16.84
CA ARG A 35 14.12 -2.69 -15.76
C ARG A 35 15.62 -2.38 -15.67
N GLN A 36 16.04 -1.25 -16.21
CA GLN A 36 17.37 -0.69 -15.94
C GLN A 36 17.52 -0.32 -14.46
N ILE A 37 16.41 0.07 -13.82
CA ILE A 37 16.33 0.21 -12.36
C ILE A 37 15.25 -0.72 -11.81
N ILE A 38 15.55 -1.33 -10.67
CA ILE A 38 14.61 -2.15 -9.90
C ILE A 38 14.29 -1.41 -8.62
N GLY A 39 13.00 -1.14 -8.43
CA GLY A 39 12.52 -0.20 -7.45
C GLY A 39 11.63 -0.81 -6.37
N THR A 40 11.56 -0.12 -5.23
CA THR A 40 10.61 -0.38 -4.15
C THR A 40 9.98 0.92 -3.64
N TYR A 41 9.01 0.81 -2.72
CA TYR A 41 8.32 1.93 -2.10
C TYR A 41 8.54 1.91 -0.58
N ALA A 42 9.39 2.81 -0.09
CA ALA A 42 9.86 2.89 1.29
C ALA A 42 9.16 4.01 2.06
N GLN A 43 7.95 3.71 2.56
CA GLN A 43 7.15 4.64 3.36
C GLN A 43 7.18 4.29 4.84
N THR A 44 6.70 3.09 5.18
CA THR A 44 6.57 2.59 6.54
C THR A 44 7.91 2.61 7.26
N GLU A 45 7.87 3.05 8.52
CA GLU A 45 8.99 3.04 9.46
C GLU A 45 8.71 2.05 10.59
N LEU A 46 9.77 1.65 11.30
CA LEU A 46 9.65 0.77 12.45
C LEU A 46 8.70 1.34 13.50
N GLY A 47 8.75 2.66 13.76
CA GLY A 47 7.85 3.35 14.69
C GLY A 47 6.48 3.71 14.11
N HIS A 48 6.33 3.78 12.78
CA HIS A 48 5.19 4.42 12.14
C HIS A 48 4.73 3.73 10.84
N GLY A 49 3.56 3.10 10.88
CA GLY A 49 2.86 2.57 9.70
C GLY A 49 1.62 3.37 9.32
N THR A 50 0.63 3.43 10.22
CA THR A 50 -0.66 4.11 9.96
C THR A 50 -0.54 5.64 10.02
N ASN A 51 0.23 6.18 10.99
CA ASN A 51 0.30 7.61 11.22
C ASN A 51 1.45 8.26 10.43
N LEU A 52 1.23 8.49 9.14
CA LEU A 52 2.24 9.03 8.23
C LEU A 52 2.69 10.46 8.56
N ARG A 53 1.92 11.20 9.35
CA ARG A 53 2.32 12.55 9.80
C ARG A 53 3.46 12.53 10.82
N LYS A 54 3.71 11.37 11.43
CA LYS A 54 4.76 11.17 12.44
C LYS A 54 6.00 10.49 11.89
N LEU A 55 6.09 10.27 10.57
CA LEU A 55 7.34 9.76 9.99
C LEU A 55 8.53 10.61 10.44
N GLU A 56 9.62 9.94 10.78
CA GLU A 56 10.79 10.52 11.40
C GLU A 56 11.93 10.71 10.39
N THR A 57 11.98 9.93 9.30
CA THR A 57 12.98 10.11 8.24
C THR A 57 12.88 11.52 7.67
N THR A 58 13.98 12.26 7.64
CA THR A 58 14.03 13.64 7.14
C THR A 58 14.70 13.71 5.78
N ALA A 59 14.28 14.66 4.96
CA ALA A 59 14.97 15.10 3.75
C ALA A 59 15.16 16.62 3.83
N THR A 60 16.32 17.05 4.30
CA THR A 60 16.63 18.47 4.52
C THR A 60 17.25 19.07 3.29
N TYR A 61 16.67 20.17 2.77
CA TYR A 61 17.18 20.85 1.59
C TYR A 61 18.41 21.70 1.91
N ASP A 62 19.47 21.51 1.12
CA ASP A 62 20.70 22.29 1.14
C ASP A 62 20.76 23.16 -0.13
N ALA A 63 20.45 24.45 0.02
CA ALA A 63 20.41 25.38 -1.12
C ALA A 63 21.79 25.64 -1.74
N LYS A 64 22.89 25.43 -0.98
CA LYS A 64 24.25 25.68 -1.48
C LYS A 64 24.66 24.64 -2.52
N THR A 65 24.30 23.38 -2.27
CA THR A 65 24.62 22.26 -3.18
C THR A 65 23.44 21.86 -4.06
N GLN A 66 22.24 22.41 -3.80
CA GLN A 66 20.98 22.02 -4.44
C GLN A 66 20.71 20.52 -4.29
N GLU A 67 20.83 20.04 -3.07
CA GLU A 67 20.64 18.63 -2.71
C GLU A 67 19.64 18.48 -1.56
N PHE A 68 19.12 17.27 -1.39
CA PHE A 68 18.47 16.84 -0.16
C PHE A 68 19.41 15.93 0.62
N VAL A 69 19.53 16.20 1.92
CA VAL A 69 20.23 15.35 2.89
C VAL A 69 19.21 14.47 3.59
N LEU A 70 19.22 13.18 3.27
CA LEU A 70 18.36 12.18 3.88
C LEU A 70 18.98 11.62 5.15
N HIS A 71 18.19 11.54 6.22
CA HIS A 71 18.66 11.00 7.49
C HIS A 71 17.54 10.27 8.24
N SER A 72 17.89 9.16 8.88
CA SER A 72 17.06 8.42 9.83
C SER A 72 17.57 8.75 11.24
N PRO A 73 16.97 9.73 11.95
CA PRO A 73 17.53 10.27 13.20
C PRO A 73 17.50 9.28 14.37
N THR A 74 16.63 8.28 14.31
CA THR A 74 16.40 7.30 15.36
C THR A 74 16.31 5.91 14.76
N ARG A 75 16.43 4.87 15.60
CA ARG A 75 16.16 3.49 15.16
C ARG A 75 14.71 3.29 14.72
N THR A 76 13.77 4.02 15.32
CA THR A 76 12.35 3.95 14.95
C THR A 76 12.05 4.58 13.60
N ALA A 77 12.90 5.51 13.14
CA ALA A 77 12.84 6.11 11.81
C ALA A 77 13.29 5.18 10.67
N MET A 78 13.91 4.04 10.97
CA MET A 78 14.33 3.08 9.96
C MET A 78 13.11 2.64 9.15
N LYS A 79 13.19 2.72 7.82
CA LYS A 79 12.17 2.16 6.94
C LYS A 79 12.07 0.67 7.19
N TRP A 80 10.86 0.14 7.27
CA TRP A 80 10.61 -1.22 7.70
C TRP A 80 9.39 -1.81 6.99
N TRP A 81 9.52 -3.03 6.47
CA TRP A 81 8.57 -3.76 5.61
C TRP A 81 8.59 -3.55 4.08
N PRO A 82 9.26 -2.57 3.44
CA PRO A 82 9.19 -2.48 1.97
C PRO A 82 9.62 -3.80 1.32
N GLY A 83 8.71 -4.41 0.54
CA GLY A 83 9.03 -5.60 -0.25
C GLY A 83 10.08 -5.27 -1.31
N ASN A 84 10.89 -6.24 -1.71
CA ASN A 84 11.98 -6.05 -2.68
C ASN A 84 13.18 -5.25 -2.13
N LEU A 85 13.12 -4.69 -0.92
CA LEU A 85 14.14 -3.78 -0.40
C LEU A 85 15.38 -4.52 0.11
N GLY A 86 15.16 -5.69 0.72
CA GLY A 86 16.21 -6.36 1.49
C GLY A 86 17.43 -6.69 0.64
N LYS A 87 17.20 -7.15 -0.60
CA LYS A 87 18.26 -7.61 -1.51
C LYS A 87 18.05 -7.19 -2.96
N SER A 88 16.82 -7.03 -3.44
CA SER A 88 16.53 -6.97 -4.88
C SER A 88 16.62 -5.55 -5.45
N ALA A 89 16.06 -4.56 -4.77
CA ALA A 89 15.93 -3.20 -5.28
C ALA A 89 17.26 -2.44 -5.22
N ASN A 90 17.59 -1.77 -6.32
CA ASN A 90 18.72 -0.83 -6.41
C ASN A 90 18.26 0.63 -6.31
N HIS A 91 16.96 0.90 -6.40
CA HIS A 91 16.35 2.22 -6.16
C HIS A 91 15.13 2.10 -5.24
N ALA A 92 14.77 3.19 -4.56
CA ALA A 92 13.50 3.28 -3.85
C ALA A 92 12.86 4.65 -4.05
N VAL A 93 11.52 4.68 -4.09
CA VAL A 93 10.80 5.90 -3.70
C VAL A 93 10.71 5.90 -2.18
N VAL A 94 11.38 6.85 -1.54
CA VAL A 94 11.42 7.05 -0.11
C VAL A 94 10.46 8.16 0.27
N VAL A 95 9.63 7.91 1.28
CA VAL A 95 8.76 8.94 1.87
C VAL A 95 9.45 9.54 3.09
N ALA A 96 9.80 10.82 3.03
CA ALA A 96 10.51 11.50 4.12
C ALA A 96 9.89 12.88 4.39
N CYS A 97 10.04 13.37 5.63
CA CYS A 97 9.66 14.73 6.00
C CYS A 97 10.58 15.74 5.32
N LEU A 98 10.01 16.52 4.40
CA LEU A 98 10.72 17.61 3.73
C LEU A 98 11.00 18.74 4.72
N ILE A 99 12.28 19.09 4.90
CA ILE A 99 12.71 20.19 5.75
C ILE A 99 13.39 21.24 4.88
N ILE A 100 12.98 22.50 5.01
CA ILE A 100 13.59 23.66 4.34
C ILE A 100 13.71 24.77 5.37
N ASP A 101 14.91 25.34 5.53
CA ASP A 101 15.20 26.39 6.52
C ASP A 101 14.66 26.07 7.93
N GLY A 102 14.85 24.82 8.37
CA GLY A 102 14.39 24.32 9.67
C GLY A 102 12.88 24.04 9.77
N LYS A 103 12.09 24.35 8.74
CA LYS A 103 10.64 24.13 8.74
C LYS A 103 10.29 22.79 8.10
N ASN A 104 9.46 22.00 8.79
CA ASN A 104 8.93 20.72 8.30
C ASN A 104 7.66 20.95 7.46
N PHE A 105 7.71 20.55 6.19
CA PHE A 105 6.60 20.61 5.22
C PHE A 105 5.87 19.27 5.08
N GLY A 106 6.23 18.27 5.89
CA GLY A 106 5.60 16.97 5.94
C GLY A 106 6.13 15.98 4.89
N PRO A 107 5.50 14.80 4.81
CA PRO A 107 5.96 13.69 3.98
C PRO A 107 5.94 14.01 2.48
N HIS A 108 7.06 13.78 1.81
CA HIS A 108 7.23 13.91 0.35
C HIS A 108 7.97 12.69 -0.21
N ASN A 109 7.81 12.45 -1.52
CA ASN A 109 8.41 11.33 -2.22
C ASN A 109 9.75 11.74 -2.84
N PHE A 110 10.78 10.92 -2.63
CA PHE A 110 12.12 11.10 -3.19
C PHE A 110 12.57 9.80 -3.86
N ILE A 111 13.07 9.84 -5.09
CA ILE A 111 13.74 8.68 -5.69
C ILE A 111 15.20 8.64 -5.21
N VAL A 112 15.60 7.53 -4.62
CA VAL A 112 16.91 7.37 -3.99
C VAL A 112 17.59 6.14 -4.58
N PRO A 113 18.77 6.28 -5.20
CA PRO A 113 19.60 5.12 -5.53
C PRO A 113 20.08 4.51 -4.20
N LEU A 114 19.94 3.19 -4.06
CA LEU A 114 20.28 2.47 -2.84
C LEU A 114 21.56 1.66 -2.97
N ARG A 115 21.83 1.16 -4.18
CA ARG A 115 22.91 0.23 -4.47
C ARG A 115 23.66 0.67 -5.71
N ASP A 116 24.95 0.39 -5.71
CA ASP A 116 25.82 0.57 -6.85
C ASP A 116 25.34 -0.29 -8.04
N PRO A 117 25.27 0.25 -9.27
CA PRO A 117 24.68 -0.46 -10.41
C PRO A 117 25.50 -1.67 -10.89
N GLU A 118 26.80 -1.72 -10.61
CA GLU A 118 27.68 -2.80 -11.07
C GLU A 118 27.85 -3.88 -10.00
N THR A 119 28.15 -3.46 -8.77
CA THR A 119 28.46 -4.35 -7.64
C THR A 119 27.23 -4.72 -6.81
N HIS A 120 26.14 -3.95 -6.95
CA HIS A 120 24.92 -4.07 -6.14
C HIS A 120 25.12 -3.86 -4.62
N MET A 121 26.29 -3.33 -4.24
CA MET A 121 26.62 -3.00 -2.87
C MET A 121 25.89 -1.73 -2.42
N PRO A 122 25.47 -1.63 -1.15
CA PRO A 122 24.84 -0.40 -0.64
C PRO A 122 25.74 0.83 -0.85
N LEU A 123 25.15 1.93 -1.29
CA LEU A 123 25.86 3.19 -1.45
C LEU A 123 26.25 3.80 -0.08
N LYS A 124 27.21 4.72 -0.08
CA LYS A 124 27.68 5.39 1.15
C LYS A 124 26.53 6.07 1.90
N GLY A 125 26.49 5.90 3.22
CA GLY A 125 25.43 6.45 4.07
C GLY A 125 24.11 5.68 4.01
N ILE A 126 24.06 4.52 3.34
CA ILE A 126 22.89 3.67 3.25
C ILE A 126 23.15 2.34 3.98
N THR A 127 22.30 2.05 4.96
CA THR A 127 22.24 0.72 5.58
C THR A 127 20.94 0.04 5.15
N VAL A 128 21.05 -1.10 4.48
CA VAL A 128 19.91 -1.86 3.93
C VAL A 128 20.09 -3.35 4.13
N GLY A 129 19.02 -4.06 4.48
CA GLY A 129 19.05 -5.50 4.70
C GLY A 129 17.66 -6.13 4.76
N ASP A 130 17.62 -7.46 4.86
CA ASP A 130 16.39 -8.22 4.98
C ASP A 130 15.91 -8.23 6.45
N ILE A 131 14.60 -8.16 6.69
CA ILE A 131 14.03 -8.17 8.06
C ILE A 131 13.88 -9.57 8.64
N GLY A 132 14.12 -10.60 7.84
CA GLY A 132 14.10 -12.00 8.25
C GLY A 132 12.79 -12.74 7.94
N PRO A 133 12.59 -13.88 8.65
CA PRO A 133 11.46 -14.77 8.40
C PRO A 133 10.13 -14.10 8.74
N LYS A 134 9.10 -14.46 7.97
CA LYS A 134 7.74 -13.92 8.07
C LYS A 134 6.75 -15.09 8.12
N MET A 135 5.57 -14.85 8.70
CA MET A 135 4.50 -15.87 8.73
C MET A 135 4.08 -16.34 7.33
N ALA A 136 4.12 -15.44 6.35
CA ALA A 136 3.77 -15.72 4.96
C ALA A 136 4.72 -14.96 4.02
N THR A 137 4.56 -15.17 2.71
CA THR A 137 5.31 -14.46 1.66
C THR A 137 6.83 -14.59 1.82
N GLY A 138 7.32 -15.78 2.18
CA GLY A 138 8.75 -16.08 2.34
C GLY A 138 9.65 -15.65 1.17
N PRO A 139 9.23 -15.81 -0.10
CA PRO A 139 10.03 -15.39 -1.24
C PRO A 139 10.21 -13.86 -1.40
N ILE A 140 9.48 -13.03 -0.64
CA ILE A 140 9.63 -11.58 -0.71
C ILE A 140 10.69 -11.15 0.32
N ASP A 141 11.74 -10.49 -0.17
CA ASP A 141 12.81 -9.88 0.62
C ASP A 141 12.37 -8.52 1.19
N ASN A 142 11.37 -8.55 2.08
CA ASN A 142 11.00 -7.37 2.85
C ASN A 142 12.21 -6.86 3.62
N GLY A 143 12.54 -5.59 3.43
CA GLY A 143 13.77 -5.03 3.96
C GLY A 143 13.56 -3.96 5.02
N PHE A 144 14.69 -3.59 5.60
CA PHE A 144 14.86 -2.36 6.36
C PHE A 144 15.82 -1.42 5.63
N LEU A 145 15.69 -0.11 5.86
CA LEU A 145 16.55 0.90 5.26
C LEU A 145 16.73 2.10 6.20
N SER A 146 17.98 2.50 6.41
CA SER A 146 18.36 3.66 7.22
C SER A 146 19.34 4.55 6.46
N PHE A 147 19.21 5.85 6.66
CA PHE A 147 20.07 6.86 6.04
C PHE A 147 20.95 7.56 7.08
N ASP A 148 22.24 7.64 6.79
CA ASP A 148 23.19 8.50 7.50
C ASP A 148 23.63 9.62 6.55
N HIS A 149 22.95 10.77 6.66
CA HIS A 149 23.22 12.00 5.91
C HIS A 149 23.48 11.79 4.41
N CYS A 150 22.69 10.91 3.80
CA CYS A 150 22.81 10.54 2.38
C CYS A 150 22.35 11.71 1.50
N ARG A 151 23.17 12.13 0.54
CA ARG A 151 22.88 13.25 -0.35
C ARG A 151 22.30 12.77 -1.68
N ILE A 152 21.21 13.41 -2.11
CA ILE A 152 20.62 13.23 -3.44
C ILE A 152 20.38 14.59 -4.10
N PRO A 153 20.48 14.70 -5.44
CA PRO A 153 20.17 15.94 -6.14
C PRO A 153 18.75 16.44 -5.86
N ARG A 154 18.53 17.76 -5.95
CA ARG A 154 17.18 18.37 -5.83
C ARG A 154 16.17 17.69 -6.74
N ASN A 155 16.56 17.33 -7.96
CA ASN A 155 15.64 16.72 -8.93
C ASN A 155 15.24 15.27 -8.61
N ASN A 156 15.71 14.71 -7.50
CA ASN A 156 15.27 13.42 -7.01
C ASN A 156 13.98 13.50 -6.17
N MET A 157 13.57 14.69 -5.71
CA MET A 157 12.22 14.86 -5.16
C MET A 157 11.19 14.77 -6.29
N LEU A 158 10.13 13.96 -6.16
CA LEU A 158 9.12 13.82 -7.22
C LEU A 158 8.21 15.05 -7.26
N MET A 159 8.38 15.91 -8.27
CA MET A 159 7.96 17.30 -8.24
C MET A 159 6.72 17.65 -9.08
N LYS A 160 5.91 16.66 -9.49
CA LYS A 160 4.72 16.94 -10.31
C LYS A 160 3.73 17.88 -9.63
N HIS A 161 3.52 17.70 -8.33
CA HIS A 161 2.51 18.41 -7.57
C HIS A 161 3.08 19.39 -6.56
N ALA A 162 4.16 19.06 -5.87
CA ALA A 162 4.86 19.95 -4.95
C ALA A 162 6.27 20.21 -5.48
N ARG A 163 6.78 21.44 -5.37
CA ARG A 163 8.10 21.80 -5.94
C ARG A 163 8.95 22.52 -4.91
N VAL A 164 10.26 22.32 -5.01
CA VAL A 164 11.28 23.11 -4.30
C VAL A 164 12.15 23.74 -5.38
N THR A 165 12.17 25.06 -5.46
CA THR A 165 13.03 25.78 -6.42
C THR A 165 14.51 25.67 -6.01
N PRO A 166 15.46 25.97 -6.92
CA PRO A 166 16.89 25.97 -6.59
C PRO A 166 17.24 26.85 -5.37
N ASP A 167 16.57 27.99 -5.22
CA ASP A 167 16.71 28.92 -4.08
C ASP A 167 15.92 28.51 -2.83
N GLY A 168 15.32 27.30 -2.80
CA GLY A 168 14.66 26.74 -1.61
C GLY A 168 13.21 27.16 -1.41
N LYS A 169 12.56 27.81 -2.38
CA LYS A 169 11.13 28.16 -2.24
C LYS A 169 10.25 26.95 -2.47
N TYR A 170 9.36 26.68 -1.52
CA TYR A 170 8.39 25.59 -1.60
C TYR A 170 7.08 26.03 -2.26
N ALA A 171 6.72 25.38 -3.37
CA ALA A 171 5.41 25.47 -4.00
C ALA A 171 4.54 24.29 -3.56
N ARG A 172 3.43 24.60 -2.89
CA ARG A 172 2.48 23.62 -2.34
C ARG A 172 1.72 22.88 -3.46
N PRO A 173 1.31 21.62 -3.21
CA PRO A 173 0.42 20.93 -4.11
C PRO A 173 -0.97 21.55 -4.13
N PRO A 174 -1.72 21.43 -5.25
CA PRO A 174 -3.11 21.90 -5.34
C PRO A 174 -4.03 21.29 -4.27
N HIS A 175 -3.70 20.09 -3.80
CA HIS A 175 -4.42 19.43 -2.71
C HIS A 175 -3.48 18.55 -1.88
N ALA A 176 -3.62 18.60 -0.55
CA ALA A 176 -2.70 17.97 0.41
C ALA A 176 -2.62 16.42 0.30
N LYS A 177 -3.64 15.77 -0.27
CA LYS A 177 -3.72 14.30 -0.37
C LYS A 177 -3.25 13.73 -1.72
N ILE A 178 -2.84 14.56 -2.67
CA ILE A 178 -2.54 14.10 -4.04
C ILE A 178 -1.33 13.15 -4.11
N GLY A 179 -0.43 13.22 -3.12
CA GLY A 179 0.71 12.30 -2.96
C GLY A 179 0.32 10.83 -2.71
N TYR A 180 -0.92 10.56 -2.28
CA TYR A 180 -1.40 9.20 -1.94
C TYR A 180 -2.09 8.49 -3.12
N SER A 181 -2.06 9.04 -4.33
CA SER A 181 -2.76 8.48 -5.49
C SER A 181 -2.36 7.03 -5.81
N ALA A 182 -1.08 6.68 -5.64
CA ALA A 182 -0.59 5.30 -5.79
C ALA A 182 -1.23 4.34 -4.76
N MET A 183 -1.44 4.78 -3.51
CA MET A 183 -2.09 3.94 -2.49
C MET A 183 -3.57 3.71 -2.79
N VAL A 184 -4.27 4.74 -3.28
CA VAL A 184 -5.66 4.60 -3.73
C VAL A 184 -5.74 3.62 -4.91
N HIS A 185 -4.79 3.71 -5.85
CA HIS A 185 -4.69 2.78 -6.97
C HIS A 185 -4.65 1.33 -6.48
N VAL A 186 -3.72 1.00 -5.58
CA VAL A 186 -3.59 -0.39 -5.08
C VAL A 186 -4.86 -0.84 -4.35
N ARG A 187 -5.43 0.00 -3.49
CA ARG A 187 -6.66 -0.33 -2.74
C ARG A 187 -7.84 -0.67 -3.65
N ALA A 188 -7.96 0.01 -4.80
CA ALA A 188 -9.02 -0.26 -5.76
C ALA A 188 -8.96 -1.68 -6.36
N TYR A 189 -7.80 -2.34 -6.31
CA TYR A 189 -7.61 -3.69 -6.85
C TYR A 189 -7.65 -4.79 -5.78
N MET A 190 -7.31 -4.46 -4.52
CA MET A 190 -7.26 -5.43 -3.41
C MET A 190 -8.56 -6.22 -3.21
N ILE A 191 -9.73 -5.59 -3.42
CA ILE A 191 -11.04 -6.24 -3.21
C ILE A 191 -11.20 -7.44 -4.15
N SER A 192 -10.85 -7.28 -5.43
CA SER A 192 -10.91 -8.37 -6.40
C SER A 192 -9.94 -9.50 -6.06
N ASP A 193 -8.77 -9.18 -5.49
CA ASP A 193 -7.80 -10.19 -5.08
C ASP A 193 -8.27 -11.01 -3.88
N GLN A 194 -8.94 -10.36 -2.91
CA GLN A 194 -9.59 -11.08 -1.81
C GLN A 194 -10.65 -12.07 -2.31
N GLY A 195 -11.45 -11.66 -3.31
CA GLY A 195 -12.40 -12.56 -3.97
C GLY A 195 -11.70 -13.79 -4.59
N ARG A 196 -10.56 -13.58 -5.26
CA ARG A 196 -9.77 -14.67 -5.88
C ARG A 196 -9.16 -15.62 -4.84
N PHE A 197 -8.52 -15.10 -3.79
CA PHE A 197 -7.93 -15.95 -2.74
C PHE A 197 -9.00 -16.75 -2.00
N LEU A 198 -10.14 -16.14 -1.69
CA LEU A 198 -11.27 -16.84 -1.08
C LEU A 198 -11.81 -17.94 -2.01
N ALA A 199 -11.98 -17.63 -3.31
CA ALA A 199 -12.43 -18.61 -4.30
C ALA A 199 -11.46 -19.80 -4.43
N GLN A 200 -10.14 -19.58 -4.37
CA GLN A 200 -9.13 -20.65 -4.39
C GLN A 200 -9.29 -21.60 -3.20
N ALA A 201 -9.36 -21.05 -1.98
CA ALA A 201 -9.55 -21.84 -0.76
C ALA A 201 -10.86 -22.65 -0.80
N LEU A 202 -11.96 -22.00 -1.21
CA LEU A 202 -13.27 -22.62 -1.30
C LEU A 202 -13.36 -23.68 -2.40
N THR A 203 -12.69 -23.49 -3.54
CA THR A 203 -12.64 -24.50 -4.60
C THR A 203 -12.05 -25.80 -4.07
N THR A 204 -10.94 -25.72 -3.34
CA THR A 204 -10.33 -26.89 -2.69
C THR A 204 -11.26 -27.50 -1.66
N ALA A 205 -11.82 -26.70 -0.74
CA ALA A 205 -12.67 -27.21 0.34
C ALA A 205 -13.97 -27.85 -0.17
N ILE A 206 -14.64 -27.25 -1.15
CA ILE A 206 -15.90 -27.77 -1.71
C ILE A 206 -15.64 -29.04 -2.52
N ARG A 207 -14.60 -29.05 -3.37
CA ARG A 207 -14.23 -30.26 -4.14
C ARG A 207 -13.86 -31.42 -3.21
N TYR A 208 -13.06 -31.16 -2.18
CA TYR A 208 -12.75 -32.17 -1.17
C TYR A 208 -14.01 -32.66 -0.45
N SER A 209 -14.92 -31.75 -0.09
CA SER A 209 -16.17 -32.12 0.58
C SER A 209 -17.11 -32.96 -0.28
N ALA A 210 -17.04 -32.81 -1.62
CA ALA A 210 -17.84 -33.58 -2.57
C ALA A 210 -17.31 -35.01 -2.79
N VAL A 211 -16.08 -35.32 -2.36
CA VAL A 211 -15.46 -36.65 -2.49
C VAL A 211 -15.22 -37.34 -1.15
N ARG A 212 -14.89 -36.58 -0.10
CA ARG A 212 -14.64 -37.12 1.23
C ARG A 212 -15.95 -37.65 1.82
N ARG A 213 -15.95 -38.93 2.18
CA ARG A 213 -17.00 -39.56 2.97
C ARG A 213 -16.57 -39.65 4.43
N GLN A 214 -17.49 -39.34 5.34
CA GLN A 214 -17.29 -39.52 6.78
C GLN A 214 -18.63 -39.39 7.53
N GLY A 215 -18.88 -40.33 8.45
CA GLY A 215 -20.07 -40.35 9.29
C GLY A 215 -21.35 -40.71 8.53
N GLU A 216 -22.46 -40.80 9.27
CA GLU A 216 -23.76 -41.20 8.74
C GLU A 216 -24.85 -40.16 9.08
N ILE A 217 -25.71 -39.84 8.12
CA ILE A 217 -26.90 -39.00 8.37
C ILE A 217 -28.07 -39.84 8.88
N LYS A 218 -28.22 -41.06 8.35
CA LYS A 218 -29.23 -42.03 8.78
C LYS A 218 -28.50 -43.25 9.33
N PRO A 219 -28.82 -43.71 10.55
CA PRO A 219 -28.20 -44.90 11.12
C PRO A 219 -28.31 -46.10 10.17
N GLY A 220 -27.18 -46.75 9.88
CA GLY A 220 -27.12 -47.91 8.97
C GLY A 220 -27.20 -47.55 7.48
N GLY A 221 -27.22 -46.26 7.13
CA GLY A 221 -27.22 -45.78 5.75
C GLY A 221 -25.83 -45.75 5.08
N GLY A 222 -24.77 -46.05 5.85
CA GLY A 222 -23.38 -45.99 5.40
C GLY A 222 -22.85 -44.56 5.29
N GLU A 223 -21.55 -44.45 4.99
CA GLU A 223 -20.89 -43.14 4.95
C GLU A 223 -21.38 -42.25 3.81
N VAL A 224 -21.76 -41.02 4.16
CA VAL A 224 -22.16 -39.97 3.21
C VAL A 224 -20.99 -39.04 2.89
N LYS A 225 -21.07 -38.36 1.73
CA LYS A 225 -20.14 -37.27 1.42
C LYS A 225 -20.34 -36.16 2.46
N ILE A 226 -19.25 -35.58 2.96
CA ILE A 226 -19.36 -34.57 4.00
C ILE A 226 -20.08 -33.30 3.53
N LEU A 227 -20.16 -33.05 2.21
CA LEU A 227 -20.95 -31.96 1.63
C LEU A 227 -22.47 -32.14 1.81
N GLU A 228 -22.97 -33.36 2.10
CA GLU A 228 -24.39 -33.60 2.36
C GLU A 228 -24.84 -33.05 3.72
N TYR A 229 -23.92 -32.83 4.67
CA TYR A 229 -24.27 -32.24 5.97
C TYR A 229 -24.57 -30.75 5.83
N GLN A 230 -25.72 -30.33 6.36
CA GLN A 230 -26.11 -28.92 6.39
C GLN A 230 -25.08 -28.03 7.11
N THR A 231 -24.41 -28.55 8.14
CA THR A 231 -23.33 -27.84 8.85
C THR A 231 -22.13 -27.55 7.94
N GLN A 232 -21.76 -28.50 7.07
CA GLN A 232 -20.68 -28.30 6.09
C GLN A 232 -21.10 -27.32 4.99
N GLN A 233 -22.35 -27.44 4.50
CA GLN A 233 -22.91 -26.50 3.51
C GLN A 233 -22.96 -25.08 4.06
N HIS A 234 -23.42 -24.89 5.30
CA HIS A 234 -23.49 -23.58 5.95
C HIS A 234 -22.11 -22.94 6.18
N ARG A 235 -21.05 -23.75 6.35
CA ARG A 235 -19.68 -23.25 6.45
C ARG A 235 -19.11 -22.80 5.09
N LEU A 236 -19.49 -23.46 4.00
CA LEU A 236 -18.86 -23.27 2.68
C LEU A 236 -19.67 -22.39 1.73
N LEU A 237 -20.97 -22.65 1.56
CA LEU A 237 -21.79 -22.01 0.52
C LEU A 237 -21.98 -20.50 0.74
N PRO A 238 -22.19 -19.98 1.97
CA PRO A 238 -22.22 -18.54 2.20
C PRO A 238 -20.89 -17.85 1.88
N GLN A 239 -19.76 -18.51 2.12
CA GLN A 239 -18.44 -17.98 1.76
C GLN A 239 -18.23 -17.99 0.24
N LEU A 240 -18.78 -18.98 -0.46
CA LEU A 240 -18.77 -19.01 -1.92
C LEU A 240 -19.54 -17.82 -2.49
N ALA A 241 -20.76 -17.56 -1.99
CA ALA A 241 -21.51 -16.37 -2.36
C ALA A 241 -20.73 -15.07 -2.08
N ARG A 242 -20.03 -14.99 -0.93
CA ARG A 242 -19.16 -13.86 -0.58
C ARG A 242 -17.99 -13.67 -1.55
N ALA A 243 -17.39 -14.76 -2.05
CA ALA A 243 -16.30 -14.67 -3.03
C ALA A 243 -16.79 -13.98 -4.32
N PHE A 244 -17.98 -14.34 -4.82
CA PHE A 244 -18.61 -13.66 -5.96
C PHE A 244 -18.91 -12.19 -5.64
N ALA A 245 -19.45 -11.90 -4.45
CA ALA A 245 -19.72 -10.53 -4.02
C ALA A 245 -18.45 -9.66 -4.03
N PHE A 246 -17.31 -10.18 -3.58
CA PHE A 246 -16.02 -9.46 -3.64
C PHE A 246 -15.54 -9.23 -5.07
N VAL A 247 -15.69 -10.22 -5.98
CA VAL A 247 -15.30 -10.04 -7.38
C VAL A 247 -16.09 -8.91 -8.04
N PHE A 248 -17.42 -8.91 -7.91
CA PHE A 248 -18.26 -7.87 -8.50
C PHE A 248 -18.06 -6.50 -7.85
N THR A 249 -17.95 -6.46 -6.51
CA THR A 249 -17.68 -5.20 -5.80
C THR A 249 -16.32 -4.62 -6.20
N GLY A 250 -15.30 -5.46 -6.32
CA GLY A 250 -13.97 -5.02 -6.76
C GLY A 250 -13.96 -4.45 -8.18
N GLN A 251 -14.75 -5.02 -9.10
CA GLN A 251 -14.93 -4.45 -10.44
C GLN A 251 -15.57 -3.06 -10.37
N ALA A 252 -16.67 -2.91 -9.63
CA ALA A 252 -17.34 -1.62 -9.48
C ALA A 252 -16.44 -0.54 -8.87
N VAL A 253 -15.67 -0.89 -7.83
CA VAL A 253 -14.72 0.04 -7.18
C VAL A 253 -13.60 0.44 -8.14
N ARG A 254 -13.09 -0.51 -8.95
CA ARG A 254 -12.08 -0.22 -9.97
C ARG A 254 -12.61 0.76 -11.03
N ASP A 255 -13.86 0.61 -11.46
CA ASP A 255 -14.47 1.51 -12.43
C ASP A 255 -14.67 2.92 -11.86
N ILE A 256 -15.05 3.03 -10.58
CA ILE A 256 -15.07 4.32 -9.87
C ILE A 256 -13.68 4.95 -9.86
N TYR A 257 -12.65 4.19 -9.49
CA TYR A 257 -11.26 4.68 -9.47
C TYR A 257 -10.80 5.17 -10.86
N LEU A 258 -11.08 4.41 -11.92
CA LEU A 258 -10.68 4.80 -13.28
C LEU A 258 -11.38 6.07 -13.76
N ARG A 259 -12.67 6.27 -13.40
CA ARG A 259 -13.40 7.52 -13.68
C ARG A 259 -12.79 8.70 -12.92
N VAL A 260 -12.60 8.55 -11.61
CA VAL A 260 -11.97 9.56 -10.75
C VAL A 260 -10.61 9.96 -11.29
N ARG A 261 -9.78 8.99 -11.68
CA ARG A 261 -8.45 9.25 -12.25
C ARG A 261 -8.54 10.12 -13.51
N LYS A 262 -9.45 9.81 -14.43
CA LYS A 262 -9.68 10.61 -15.65
C LYS A 262 -10.07 12.05 -15.33
N ASP A 263 -10.91 12.25 -14.30
CA ASP A 263 -11.36 13.59 -13.91
C ASP A 263 -10.26 14.42 -13.24
N VAL A 264 -9.39 13.79 -12.43
CA VAL A 264 -8.18 14.43 -11.89
C VAL A 264 -7.25 14.88 -13.02
N PHE A 265 -7.04 14.04 -14.04
CA PHE A 265 -6.24 14.43 -15.22
C PHE A 265 -6.83 15.60 -16.00
N LYS A 266 -8.17 15.79 -15.95
CA LYS A 266 -8.87 16.93 -16.56
C LYS A 266 -8.97 18.17 -15.66
N GLY A 267 -8.29 18.19 -14.52
CA GLY A 267 -8.29 19.34 -13.60
C GLY A 267 -9.55 19.50 -12.74
N LYS A 268 -10.48 18.53 -12.75
CA LYS A 268 -11.73 18.57 -11.95
C LYS A 268 -11.51 18.09 -10.50
N LEU A 269 -10.61 18.76 -9.77
CA LEU A 269 -10.16 18.34 -8.43
C LEU A 269 -11.23 18.46 -7.31
N ILE A 270 -12.22 19.33 -7.46
CA ILE A 270 -13.12 19.75 -6.36
C ILE A 270 -14.21 18.70 -6.03
N TYR A 271 -14.69 17.92 -7.02
CA TYR A 271 -15.83 17.00 -6.84
C TYR A 271 -15.45 15.61 -6.29
N ILE A 272 -14.15 15.30 -6.25
CA ILE A 272 -13.65 13.93 -6.12
C ILE A 272 -13.35 13.55 -4.66
N TYR A 273 -12.93 14.52 -3.85
CA TYR A 273 -12.52 14.26 -2.48
C TYR A 273 -13.70 14.22 -1.50
N SER A 274 -14.83 14.87 -1.82
CA SER A 274 -16.10 14.69 -1.11
C SER A 274 -16.57 13.23 -1.23
N LEU A 275 -16.62 12.67 -2.43
CA LEU A 275 -17.06 11.28 -2.64
C LEU A 275 -16.14 10.22 -2.02
N MET A 276 -14.82 10.43 -2.01
CA MET A 276 -13.87 9.46 -1.44
C MET A 276 -13.70 9.54 0.08
N PHE A 277 -14.02 10.66 0.72
CA PHE A 277 -13.75 10.88 2.15
C PHE A 277 -14.96 11.36 2.98
N GLU A 278 -16.07 11.83 2.39
CA GLU A 278 -17.33 12.05 3.12
C GLU A 278 -18.16 10.78 3.30
N GLN A 279 -17.91 9.73 2.51
CA GLN A 279 -18.55 8.43 2.73
C GLN A 279 -18.20 7.84 4.11
N GLU A 280 -17.06 8.20 4.72
CA GLU A 280 -16.77 7.81 6.11
C GLU A 280 -17.69 8.47 7.14
N LYS A 281 -18.25 9.65 6.86
CA LYS A 281 -19.18 10.33 7.80
C LYS A 281 -20.64 9.88 7.62
N HIS A 282 -21.07 9.64 6.38
CA HIS A 282 -22.46 9.26 6.11
C HIS A 282 -22.72 7.76 6.30
N ILE A 283 -21.78 6.88 5.94
CA ILE A 283 -21.96 5.42 6.12
C ILE A 283 -21.96 5.04 7.61
N PHE A 284 -21.22 5.77 8.46
CA PHE A 284 -21.22 5.53 9.91
C PHE A 284 -22.52 6.01 10.58
N LYS A 285 -23.12 7.12 10.10
CA LYS A 285 -24.41 7.63 10.62
C LYS A 285 -25.60 6.80 10.17
N ASP A 286 -25.62 6.34 8.92
CA ASP A 286 -26.77 5.59 8.39
C ASP A 286 -26.76 4.11 8.80
N LYS A 287 -25.60 3.49 9.05
CA LYS A 287 -25.53 2.09 9.52
C LYS A 287 -25.71 1.92 11.03
N MET A 288 -25.46 2.96 11.84
CA MET A 288 -25.77 2.93 13.28
C MET A 288 -27.28 3.07 13.57
N ARG A 289 -28.08 3.63 12.64
CA ARG A 289 -29.54 3.73 12.81
C ARG A 289 -30.30 2.42 12.61
N HIS A 290 -29.69 1.42 11.98
CA HIS A 290 -30.32 0.13 11.68
C HIS A 290 -29.71 -1.06 12.44
N ALA A 291 -28.74 -0.83 13.33
CA ALA A 291 -28.06 -1.89 14.08
C ALA A 291 -28.39 -1.94 15.58
N TYR A 292 -29.23 -1.03 16.10
CA TYR A 292 -29.71 -1.08 17.48
C TYR A 292 -31.24 -1.06 17.52
N SER A 293 -31.83 -2.25 17.67
CA SER A 293 -33.19 -2.38 18.20
C SER A 293 -33.11 -2.20 19.72
N PRO A 294 -33.83 -1.26 20.35
CA PRO A 294 -33.82 -1.06 21.80
C PRO A 294 -34.78 -2.05 22.49
N ALA A 295 -34.57 -3.34 22.24
CA ALA A 295 -35.27 -4.39 22.96
C ALA A 295 -34.25 -5.45 23.36
N ILE A 296 -34.32 -5.89 24.62
CA ILE A 296 -33.46 -6.87 25.29
C ILE A 296 -32.31 -6.23 26.07
N PHE A 297 -32.62 -5.45 27.11
CA PHE A 297 -31.97 -5.55 28.43
C PHE A 297 -32.97 -5.07 29.49
N PRO A 298 -33.28 -5.88 30.53
CA PRO A 298 -34.17 -5.44 31.60
C PRO A 298 -33.46 -4.38 32.47
N SER A 299 -34.15 -3.28 32.72
CA SER A 299 -33.75 -2.24 33.68
C SER A 299 -33.94 -2.75 35.10
N SER A 300 -32.87 -3.25 35.72
CA SER A 300 -32.68 -3.25 37.19
C SER A 300 -31.39 -3.96 37.52
N ILE A 301 -30.34 -3.21 37.87
CA ILE A 301 -29.51 -3.47 39.06
C ILE A 301 -29.00 -2.09 39.53
N GLU A 302 -29.50 -1.65 40.68
CA GLU A 302 -28.85 -0.64 41.52
C GLU A 302 -27.69 -1.31 42.27
N LEU A 303 -26.49 -0.74 42.15
CA LEU A 303 -25.47 -0.46 43.19
C LEU A 303 -24.16 0.00 42.52
#